data_AF-A0A6N8NMK8-F1
#
_entry.id   AF-A0A6N8NMK8-F1
#
_cell.length_a   1.000
_cell.length_b   1.000
_cell.length_c   1.000
_cell.angle_alpha   90.00
_cell.angle_beta   90.00
_cell.angle_gamma   90.00
#
_symmetry.space_group_name_H-M   'P 1'
#
loop_
_entity.id
_entity.type
_entity.pdbx_description
1 polymer ?
#
loop_
_entity_poly.entity_id
_entity_poly.type
_entity_poly.pdbx_seq_one_letter_code
_entity_poly.pdbx_strand_id
1 'polypeptide(L)' 'YQTLVWNGYAQDAEAFAKNIIVEQNAKNPNRVDVLWPGTLMNQLRIFALLNQFRTRAESTGA' A
#
# COMPACT_ATOMS: atom_id res chain seq x y z
N TYR A 1 4.72 4.97 -9.66
CA TYR A 1 3.40 5.59 -9.46
C TYR A 1 3.08 6.62 -10.56
N GLN A 2 4.04 7.43 -11.02
CA GLN A 2 3.84 8.46 -12.08
C GLN A 2 3.21 7.93 -13.38
N THR A 3 3.60 6.76 -13.87
CA THR A 3 3.01 6.14 -15.07
C THR A 3 1.53 5.77 -14.89
N LEU A 4 1.10 5.40 -13.68
CA LEU A 4 -0.30 5.07 -13.39
C LEU A 4 -1.19 6.32 -13.38
N VAL A 5 -0.62 7.45 -12.95
CA VAL A 5 -1.29 8.75 -12.92
C VAL A 5 -1.42 9.32 -14.34
N TRP A 6 -0.34 9.25 -15.13
CA TRP A 6 -0.35 9.62 -16.55
C TRP A 6 -1.37 8.82 -17.37
N ASN A 7 -1.56 7.54 -17.05
CA ASN A 7 -2.53 6.67 -17.73
C ASN A 7 -3.97 6.76 -17.16
N GLY A 8 -4.25 7.67 -16.22
CA GLY A 8 -5.58 7.90 -15.67
C GLY A 8 -6.09 6.84 -14.67
N TYR A 9 -5.19 6.01 -14.13
CA TYR A 9 -5.54 4.97 -13.15
C TYR A 9 -5.51 5.45 -11.69
N ALA A 10 -4.83 6.56 -11.42
CA ALA A 10 -4.77 7.19 -10.10
C ALA A 10 -4.71 8.71 -10.24
N GLN A 11 -5.44 9.41 -9.38
CA GLN A 11 -5.40 10.88 -9.29
C GLN A 11 -4.47 11.32 -8.16
N ASP A 12 -3.91 12.52 -8.32
CA ASP A 12 -3.14 13.24 -7.30
C ASP A 12 -2.08 12.40 -6.59
N ALA A 13 -1.05 12.07 -7.37
CA ALA A 13 0.07 11.26 -6.92
C ALA A 13 0.82 11.84 -5.70
N GLU A 14 0.88 13.17 -5.64
CA GLU A 14 1.57 13.91 -4.59
C GLU A 14 0.77 13.83 -3.28
N ALA A 15 -0.55 14.05 -3.33
CA ALA A 15 -1.42 13.85 -2.18
C ALA A 15 -1.44 12.38 -1.72
N PHE A 16 -1.42 11.42 -2.65
CA PHE A 16 -1.32 10.01 -2.30
C PHE A 16 -0.03 9.69 -1.53
N ALA A 17 1.11 10.15 -2.04
CA ALA A 17 2.41 9.92 -1.40
C ALA A 17 2.52 10.59 -0.03
N LYS A 18 1.92 11.78 0.14
CA LYS A 18 1.93 12.52 1.41
C LYS A 18 1.08 11.85 2.50
N ASN A 19 -0.03 11.23 2.12
CA ASN A 19 -1.06 10.79 3.06
C ASN A 19 -1.06 9.28 3.31
N ILE A 20 -0.26 8.49 2.58
CA ILE A 20 -0.21 7.05 2.80
C ILE A 20 0.56 6.76 4.08
N ILE A 21 -0.07 6.04 5.00
CA ILE A 21 0.54 5.62 6.26
C ILE A 21 0.72 4.12 6.23
N VAL A 22 1.93 3.67 6.51
CA VAL A 22 2.29 2.26 6.67
C VAL A 22 3.08 2.14 7.96
N GLU A 23 2.49 1.52 8.98
CA GLU A 23 3.11 1.42 10.30
C GLU A 23 2.93 0.03 10.91
N GLN A 24 3.87 -0.38 11.77
CA GLN A 24 3.69 -1.55 12.62
C GLN A 24 2.64 -1.23 13.68
N ASN A 25 1.68 -2.12 13.88
CA ASN A 25 0.63 -1.89 14.85
C ASN A 25 1.21 -1.82 16.27
N ALA A 26 0.88 -0.76 17.01
CA ALA A 26 1.41 -0.49 18.35
C ALA A 26 1.08 -1.57 19.40
N LYS A 27 0.04 -2.40 19.17
CA LYS A 27 -0.40 -3.45 20.10
C LYS A 27 -0.10 -4.87 19.60
N ASN A 28 0.24 -5.03 18.32
CA ASN A 28 0.53 -6.31 17.71
C ASN A 28 1.75 -6.16 16.77
N PRO A 29 2.94 -6.59 17.20
CA PRO A 29 4.16 -6.45 16.39
C PRO A 29 4.13 -7.27 15.09
N ASN A 30 3.21 -8.24 14.98
CA ASN A 30 3.04 -9.08 13.79
C ASN A 30 1.98 -8.51 12.82
N ARG A 31 1.49 -7.28 13.03
CA ARG A 31 0.50 -6.62 12.18
C ARG A 31 1.07 -5.33 11.62
N VAL A 32 0.83 -5.10 10.33
CA VAL A 32 1.10 -3.83 9.64
C VAL A 32 -0.24 -3.20 9.31
N ASP A 33 -0.41 -1.94 9.70
CA ASP A 33 -1.58 -1.13 9.40
C ASP A 33 -1.27 -0.23 8.21
N VAL A 34 -2.21 -0.17 7.26
CA VAL A 34 -2.10 0.66 6.07
C VAL A 34 -3.33 1.55 5.97
N LEU A 35 -3.14 2.86 6.09
CA LEU A 35 -4.15 3.84 5.71
C LEU A 35 -3.95 4.17 4.23
N TRP A 36 -4.91 3.79 3.39
CA TRP A 36 -4.87 4.06 1.96
C TRP A 36 -5.66 5.35 1.65
N PRO A 37 -5.00 6.44 1.20
CA PRO A 37 -5.65 7.73 0.96
C PRO A 37 -6.01 7.96 -0.53
N GLY A 38 -5.93 6.91 -1.35
CA GLY A 38 -6.08 7.06 -2.79
C GLY A 38 -7.49 7.50 -3.17
N THR A 39 -7.57 8.29 -4.23
CA THR A 39 -8.85 8.62 -4.87
C THR A 39 -8.92 7.85 -6.19
N LEU A 40 -9.91 6.97 -6.30
CA LEU A 40 -10.18 6.25 -7.55
C LEU A 40 -10.77 7.21 -8.58
N MET A 41 -10.22 7.22 -9.79
CA MET A 41 -10.76 8.02 -10.89
C MET A 41 -12.01 7.35 -11.48
N ASN A 42 -13.00 8.17 -11.88
CA ASN A 42 -14.07 7.86 -12.85
C ASN A 42 -14.56 6.40 -12.91
N GLN A 43 -15.74 6.10 -12.35
CA GLN A 43 -16.42 4.78 -12.39
C GLN A 43 -15.62 3.56 -11.87
N LEU A 44 -14.33 3.69 -11.54
CA LEU A 44 -13.58 2.66 -10.82
C LEU A 44 -14.08 2.64 -9.37
N ARG A 45 -14.95 1.66 -9.07
CA ARG A 45 -15.52 1.47 -7.73
C ARG A 45 -14.79 0.42 -6.90
N ILE A 46 -13.84 -0.30 -7.50
CA ILE A 46 -13.17 -1.45 -6.89
C ILE A 46 -11.67 -1.22 -6.91
N PHE A 47 -11.07 -1.16 -5.72
CA PHE A 47 -9.63 -1.21 -5.52
C PHE A 47 -9.24 -2.62 -5.07
N ALA A 48 -8.56 -3.37 -5.93
CA ALA A 48 -8.06 -4.70 -5.60
C ALA A 48 -6.58 -4.61 -5.17
N LEU A 49 -6.28 -5.10 -3.97
CA LEU A 49 -4.91 -5.20 -3.44
C LEU A 49 -4.50 -6.67 -3.37
N LEU A 50 -3.30 -7.00 -3.87
CA LEU A 50 -2.63 -8.26 -3.58
C LEU A 50 -1.56 -8.01 -2.52
N ASN A 51 -1.78 -8.50 -1.29
CA ASN A 51 -0.77 -8.46 -0.24
C ASN A 51 -0.05 -9.82 -0.17
N GLN A 52 1.25 -9.84 -0.46
CA GLN A 52 2.09 -11.04 -0.39
C GLN A 52 3.08 -10.90 0.74
N PHE A 53 2.93 -11.71 1.78
CA PHE A 53 3.95 -11.88 2.80
C PHE A 53 4.91 -13.00 2.37
N ARG A 54 6.21 -12.74 2.46
CA ARG A 54 7.22 -13.80 2.42
C ARG A 54 7.90 -13.82 3.77
N THR A 55 7.74 -14.93 4.50
CA THR A 55 8.64 -15.23 5.61
C THR A 55 10.04 -15.34 5.04
N ARG A 56 11.00 -14.55 5.56
CA ARG A 56 12.39 -14.98 5.45
C ARG A 56 12.45 -16.28 6.25
N ALA A 57 12.69 -17.40 5.57
CA ALA A 57 13.10 -18.61 6.25
C ALA A 57 14.26 -18.24 7.17
N GLU A 58 14.17 -18.71 8.41
CA GLU A 58 15.12 -18.51 9.49
C GLU A 58 16.54 -18.54 8.94
N SER A 59 17.40 -17.60 9.35
CA SER A 59 18.83 -17.78 9.17
C SER A 59 19.17 -19.09 9.88
N THR A 60 19.32 -20.16 9.11
CA THR A 60 19.82 -21.44 9.55
C THR A 60 21.05 -21.16 10.41
N GLY A 61 21.00 -21.58 11.67
CA GLY A 61 22.09 -21.37 12.60
C GLY A 61 23.41 -21.88 12.01
N ALA A 62 24.43 -21.03 12.09
CA ALA A 62 25.84 -21.37 12.08
C ALA A 62 26.58 -20.34 12.93
#